data_AF-A0A973FUY9-F1
#
_entry.id   AF-A0A973FUY9-F1
#
_cell.length_a   1.000
_cell.length_b   1.000
_cell.length_c   1.000
_cell.angle_alpha   90.00
_cell.angle_beta   90.00
_cell.angle_gamma   90.00
#
_symmetry.space_group_name_H-M   'P 1'
#
loop_
_entity.id
_entity.type
_entity.pdbx_description
1 polymer ?
#
loop_
_entity_poly.entity_id
_entity_poly.type
_entity_poly.pdbx_seq_one_letter_code
_entity_poly.pdbx_strand_id
1 'polypeptide(L)' 'MTADYYEKKDLADFADIGEYSSKLGRKYFDYYGEATNAGALSAREKALIAPAVATMQKCPYCIDAYTNQ' A
#
# COMPACT_ATOMS: atom_id res chain seq x y z
N MET A 1 24.31 12.75 -10.15
CA MET A 1 23.63 11.49 -9.81
C MET A 1 22.16 11.72 -10.12
N THR A 2 21.60 10.99 -11.07
CA THR A 2 20.15 11.00 -11.33
C THR A 2 19.48 10.56 -10.04
N ALA A 3 18.71 11.45 -9.40
CA ALA A 3 17.89 11.08 -8.26
C ALA A 3 16.91 10.00 -8.73
N ASP A 4 16.83 8.89 -8.00
CA ASP A 4 15.79 7.90 -8.25
C ASP A 4 14.42 8.56 -8.06
N TYR A 5 13.48 8.25 -8.96
CA TYR A 5 12.14 8.87 -8.96
C TYR A 5 11.35 8.56 -7.68
N TYR A 6 11.71 7.51 -6.94
CA TYR A 6 11.17 7.19 -5.62
C TYR A 6 12.23 6.49 -4.77
N GLU A 7 12.18 6.68 -3.46
CA GLU A 7 13.11 6.04 -2.52
C GLU A 7 12.45 4.81 -1.92
N LYS A 8 12.90 3.61 -2.33
CA LYS A 8 12.35 2.32 -1.86
C LYS A 8 12.26 2.20 -0.34
N LYS A 9 13.21 2.80 0.38
CA LYS A 9 13.25 2.76 1.85
C LYS A 9 12.01 3.38 2.50
N ASP A 10 11.39 4.37 1.85
CA ASP A 10 10.23 5.08 2.42
C ASP A 10 8.98 4.18 2.47
N LEU A 11 8.98 3.05 1.73
CA LEU A 11 7.92 2.06 1.85
C LEU A 11 7.89 1.44 3.26
N ALA A 12 9.05 1.32 3.92
CA ALA A 12 9.14 0.81 5.30
C ALA A 12 8.46 1.76 6.29
N ASP A 13 8.46 3.06 5.98
CA ASP A 13 7.87 4.11 6.81
C ASP A 13 6.34 4.22 6.61
N PHE A 14 5.73 3.39 5.74
CA PHE A 14 4.30 3.42 5.48
C PHE A 14 3.45 3.21 6.74
N ALA A 15 3.94 2.43 7.70
CA ALA A 15 3.26 2.24 8.99
C ALA A 15 3.17 3.54 9.81
N ASP A 16 4.07 4.49 9.58
CA ASP A 16 4.25 5.71 10.36
C ASP A 16 3.41 6.89 9.83
N ILE A 17 2.61 6.71 8.76
CA ILE A 17 1.73 7.77 8.22
C ILE A 17 0.72 8.31 9.24
N GLY A 18 0.50 7.59 10.35
CA GLY A 18 -0.32 8.00 11.47
C GLY A 18 0.34 8.92 12.49
N GLU A 19 1.65 9.20 12.38
CA GLU A 19 2.43 9.97 13.37
C GLU A 19 1.81 11.34 13.69
N TYR A 20 1.45 12.09 12.65
CA TYR A 20 0.89 13.44 12.80
C TYR A 20 -0.59 13.45 13.21
N SER A 21 -1.28 12.33 13.09
CA SER A 21 -2.69 12.20 13.48
C SER A 21 -3.07 10.76 13.76
N SER A 22 -2.79 10.30 14.98
CA SER A 22 -3.05 8.93 15.41
C SER A 22 -4.51 8.51 15.23
N LYS A 23 -5.47 9.42 15.46
CA LYS A 23 -6.91 9.17 15.29
C LYS A 23 -7.28 8.91 13.82
N LEU A 24 -6.73 9.68 12.88
CA LEU A 24 -7.02 9.50 11.45
C LEU A 24 -6.24 8.31 10.87
N GLY A 25 -4.97 8.16 11.26
CA GLY A 25 -4.14 7.03 10.87
C GLY A 25 -4.77 5.69 11.26
N ARG A 26 -5.27 5.56 12.50
CA ARG A 26 -5.97 4.34 12.93
C ARG A 26 -7.19 4.03 12.08
N LYS A 27 -8.05 5.03 11.81
CA LYS A 27 -9.22 4.84 10.94
C LYS A 27 -8.85 4.41 9.52
N TYR A 28 -7.76 4.97 8.99
CA TYR A 28 -7.25 4.59 7.67
C TYR A 28 -6.80 3.14 7.66
N PHE A 29 -6.00 2.70 8.64
CA PHE A 29 -5.51 1.32 8.71
C PHE A 29 -6.61 0.30 9.01
N ASP A 30 -7.59 0.66 9.84
CA ASP A 30 -8.78 -0.17 10.08
C ASP A 30 -9.52 -0.41 8.75
N TYR A 31 -9.81 0.66 8.00
CA TYR A 31 -10.43 0.57 6.66
C TYR A 31 -9.58 -0.21 5.66
N TYR A 32 -8.28 0.09 5.59
CA TYR A 32 -7.35 -0.52 4.64
C TYR A 32 -7.22 -2.03 4.87
N GLY A 33 -7.09 -2.43 6.14
CA GLY A 33 -7.07 -3.84 6.53
C GLY A 33 -8.36 -4.56 6.15
N GLU A 34 -9.53 -3.99 6.48
CA GLU A 34 -10.82 -4.58 6.08
C GLU A 34 -10.97 -4.69 4.56
N ALA A 35 -10.57 -3.65 3.83
CA ALA A 35 -10.66 -3.62 2.36
C ALA A 35 -9.76 -4.66 1.68
N THR A 36 -8.59 -4.95 2.24
CA THR A 36 -7.60 -5.87 1.67
C THR A 36 -7.74 -7.31 2.17
N ASN A 37 -8.37 -7.52 3.34
CA ASN A 37 -8.66 -8.84 3.89
C ASN A 37 -9.69 -9.63 3.07
N ALA A 38 -9.77 -10.94 3.31
CA ALA A 38 -10.73 -11.82 2.65
C ALA A 38 -12.19 -11.40 2.92
N GLY A 39 -13.05 -11.57 1.92
CA GLY A 39 -14.49 -11.30 1.99
C GLY A 39 -15.20 -12.05 0.85
N ALA A 40 -15.90 -11.34 -0.03
CA ALA A 40 -16.43 -11.94 -1.26
C ALA A 40 -15.34 -12.49 -2.19
N LEU A 41 -14.13 -11.91 -2.12
CA LEU A 41 -12.92 -12.40 -2.76
C LEU A 41 -11.92 -12.82 -1.68
N SER A 42 -11.12 -13.84 -1.99
CA SER A 42 -9.99 -14.25 -1.16
C SER A 42 -8.91 -13.16 -1.10
N ALA A 43 -8.06 -13.23 -0.07
CA ALA A 43 -6.91 -12.34 0.06
C ALA A 43 -5.97 -12.44 -1.16
N ARG A 44 -5.80 -13.66 -1.73
CA ARG A 44 -4.99 -13.87 -2.93
C ARG A 44 -5.57 -13.18 -4.16
N GLU A 45 -6.87 -13.27 -4.37
CA GLU A 45 -7.53 -12.59 -5.50
C GLU A 45 -7.41 -11.07 -5.39
N LYS A 46 -7.59 -10.51 -4.19
CA LYS A 46 -7.36 -9.08 -3.95
C LYS A 46 -5.90 -8.68 -4.17
N ALA A 47 -4.95 -9.49 -3.71
CA ALA A 47 -3.53 -9.26 -3.94
C ALA A 47 -3.15 -9.30 -5.44
N LEU A 48 -3.82 -10.12 -6.26
CA LEU A 48 -3.59 -10.15 -7.72
C LEU A 48 -4.20 -8.93 -8.44
N ILE A 49 -5.28 -8.34 -7.91
CA ILE A 49 -5.88 -7.11 -8.45
C ILE A 49 -5.00 -5.88 -8.14
N ALA A 50 -4.32 -5.87 -7.00
CA ALA A 50 -3.58 -4.71 -6.51
C ALA A 50 -2.46 -4.22 -7.45
N PRO A 51 -1.60 -5.06 -8.08
CA PRO A 51 -0.62 -4.63 -9.08
C PRO A 51 -1.26 -3.93 -10.29
N ALA A 52 -2.44 -4.39 -10.74
CA ALA A 52 -3.14 -3.75 -11.85
C ALA A 52 -3.60 -2.33 -11.48
N VAL A 53 -4.17 -2.17 -10.27
CA VAL A 53 -4.56 -0.87 -9.71
C VAL A 53 -3.34 0.04 -9.52
N ALA A 54 -2.26 -0.49 -8.96
CA ALA A 54 -1.01 0.23 -8.72
C ALA A 54 -0.37 0.74 -10.03
N THR A 55 -0.39 -0.09 -11.07
CA THR A 55 0.11 0.25 -12.41
C THR A 55 -0.76 1.34 -13.05
N MET A 56 -2.09 1.23 -12.95
CA MET A 56 -3.01 2.23 -13.50
C MET A 56 -2.85 3.60 -12.82
N GLN A 57 -2.62 3.61 -11.50
CA GLN A 57 -2.37 4.84 -10.73
C GLN A 57 -0.92 5.33 -10.85
N LYS A 58 -0.03 4.58 -11.51
CA LYS A 58 1.40 4.89 -11.63
C LYS A 58 2.06 5.10 -10.25
N CYS A 59 1.67 4.29 -9.27
CA CYS A 59 2.19 4.36 -7.90
C CYS A 59 3.38 3.38 -7.75
N PRO A 60 4.64 3.83 -7.83
CA PRO A 60 5.80 2.93 -7.75
C PRO A 60 5.86 2.19 -6.41
N TYR A 61 5.55 2.85 -5.29
CA TYR A 61 5.47 2.23 -3.96
C TYR A 61 4.44 1.10 -3.91
N CYS A 62 3.26 1.32 -4.50
CA CYS A 62 2.19 0.34 -4.54
C CYS A 62 2.58 -0.85 -5.42
N ILE A 63 3.27 -0.62 -6.54
CA ILE A 63 3.76 -1.71 -7.39
C ILE A 63 4.76 -2.55 -6.58
N ASP A 64 5.76 -1.91 -5.97
CA ASP A 64 6.78 -2.59 -5.16
C ASP A 64 6.15 -3.41 -4.02
N ALA A 65 5.23 -2.80 -3.26
CA ALA A 65 4.52 -3.42 -2.14
C ALA A 65 3.71 -4.69 -2.50
N TYR A 66 3.27 -4.82 -3.74
CA TYR A 66 2.47 -5.96 -4.19
C TYR A 66 3.21 -6.93 -5.13
N THR A 67 4.46 -6.63 -5.49
CA THR A 67 5.29 -7.52 -6.32
C THR A 67 6.50 -8.10 -5.60
N ASN A 68 6.97 -7.47 -4.51
CA ASN A 68 8.18 -7.87 -3.79
C ASN A 68 7.92 -8.28 -2.32
N GLN A 69 6.74 -8.86 -2.03
CA GLN A 69 6.43 -9.45 -0.73
C GLN A 69 7.21 -10.74 -0.47
#